data_AF-A0A7C7L1C1-F1
#
_entry.id   AF-A0A7C7L1C1-F1
#
_cell.length_a   1.000
_cell.length_b   1.000
_cell.length_c   1.000
_cell.angle_alpha   90.00
_cell.angle_beta   90.00
_cell.angle_gamma   90.00
#
_symmetry.space_group_name_H-M   'P 1'
#
loop_
_entity.id
_entity.type
_entity.pdbx_description
1 polymer ?
#
loop_
_entity_poly.entity_id
_entity_poly.type
_entity_poly.pdbx_seq_one_letter_code
_entity_poly.pdbx_strand_id
1 'polypeptide(L)'
;MSQSVLRIGRVIEVNGSRTIGELEASVDDLYRTYKSRKYTIGQVGSIVKIESGDLLIFGIVISLRMEETDSTQANTTGRTESSAKWIEIELFGQGHKTGLGEAEFHFERGISTYPLPGRAIYLATVEELRRIYAKPDKPTIKVGSVAQARGLPVHLLTNELLGKHFAILGTTGSGKSCAVALLIHSIIEEYPHSHIILLDPHNEYYRAFPEKAEIIDPTSLEIPHWLLTLEESIELFIGRTEHAATRQTN
;
A
#
# COMPACT_ATOMS: atom_id res chain seq x y z
N MET A 1 -10.65 -26.40 15.82
CA MET A 1 -11.99 -26.09 15.24
C MET A 1 -12.15 -24.62 14.81
N SER A 2 -11.21 -23.68 15.07
CA SER A 2 -11.38 -22.25 14.72
C SER A 2 -10.95 -21.86 13.29
N GLN A 3 -9.90 -22.50 12.74
CA GLN A 3 -9.33 -22.12 11.44
C GLN A 3 -10.21 -22.43 10.22
N SER A 4 -11.18 -23.34 10.34
CA SER A 4 -12.08 -23.69 9.22
C SER A 4 -12.98 -22.50 8.82
N VAL A 5 -13.34 -21.64 9.76
CA VAL A 5 -14.20 -20.47 9.50
C VAL A 5 -13.46 -19.41 8.68
N LEU A 6 -12.14 -19.30 8.80
CA LEU A 6 -11.36 -18.29 8.06
C LEU A 6 -10.86 -18.78 6.70
N ARG A 7 -10.99 -20.07 6.41
CA ARG A 7 -10.61 -20.65 5.12
C ARG A 7 -11.56 -20.16 4.04
N ILE A 8 -11.01 -19.59 2.97
CA ILE A 8 -11.78 -19.00 1.87
C ILE A 8 -11.56 -19.70 0.53
N GLY A 9 -10.50 -20.50 0.41
CA GLY A 9 -10.12 -21.07 -0.87
C GLY A 9 -8.88 -21.94 -0.83
N ARG A 10 -8.37 -22.25 -2.01
CA ARG A 10 -7.10 -22.95 -2.22
C ARG A 10 -6.29 -22.32 -3.34
N VAL A 11 -4.97 -22.43 -3.27
CA VAL A 11 -4.06 -22.03 -4.33
C VAL A 11 -4.23 -22.97 -5.52
N ILE A 12 -4.34 -22.43 -6.73
CA ILE A 12 -4.39 -23.20 -7.98
C ILE A 12 -3.14 -23.00 -8.84
N GLU A 13 -2.55 -21.80 -8.80
CA GLU A 13 -1.38 -21.45 -9.60
C GLU A 13 -0.46 -20.51 -8.82
N VAL A 14 0.84 -20.64 -9.02
CA VAL A 14 1.86 -19.78 -8.41
C VAL A 14 2.88 -19.39 -9.49
N ASN A 15 2.99 -18.10 -9.75
CA ASN A 15 3.90 -17.50 -10.73
C ASN A 15 4.67 -16.36 -10.08
N GLY A 16 5.84 -16.68 -9.51
CA GLY A 16 6.61 -15.72 -8.71
C GLY A 16 5.75 -15.15 -7.58
N SER A 17 5.77 -13.82 -7.41
CA SER A 17 4.99 -13.14 -6.37
C SER A 17 3.48 -13.12 -6.63
N ARG A 18 3.02 -13.58 -7.80
CA ARG A 18 1.61 -13.62 -8.17
C ARG A 18 1.06 -15.03 -7.98
N THR A 19 0.02 -15.17 -7.18
CA THR A 19 -0.64 -16.44 -6.87
C THR A 19 -2.10 -16.36 -7.24
N ILE A 20 -2.62 -17.39 -7.89
CA ILE A 20 -4.05 -17.51 -8.19
C ILE A 20 -4.68 -18.49 -7.20
N GLY A 21 -5.78 -18.08 -6.59
CA GLY A 21 -6.58 -18.89 -5.70
C GLY A 21 -7.98 -19.11 -6.24
N GLU A 22 -8.52 -20.30 -6.01
CA GLU A 22 -9.93 -20.62 -6.22
C GLU A 22 -10.67 -20.48 -4.88
N LEU A 23 -11.75 -19.68 -4.85
CA LEU A 23 -12.60 -19.55 -3.69
C LEU A 23 -13.53 -20.75 -3.54
N GLU A 24 -13.85 -21.12 -2.30
CA GLU A 24 -14.81 -22.18 -2.03
C GLU A 24 -16.25 -21.75 -2.41
N ALA A 25 -17.03 -22.68 -2.97
CA ALA A 25 -18.42 -22.44 -3.36
C ALA A 25 -19.33 -21.99 -2.19
N SER A 26 -18.93 -22.25 -0.94
CA SER A 26 -19.63 -21.78 0.26
C SER A 26 -19.47 -20.28 0.54
N VAL A 27 -18.61 -19.60 -0.23
CA VAL A 27 -18.40 -18.15 -0.14
C VAL A 27 -19.42 -17.45 -1.05
N ASP A 28 -20.66 -17.40 -0.59
CA ASP A 28 -21.72 -16.59 -1.21
C ASP A 28 -21.79 -15.18 -0.59
N ASP A 29 -21.47 -15.07 0.69
CA ASP A 29 -21.38 -13.79 1.39
C ASP A 29 -20.01 -13.13 1.22
N LEU A 30 -20.02 -11.81 0.97
CA LEU A 30 -18.82 -10.97 0.91
C LEU A 30 -18.12 -10.79 2.27
N TYR A 31 -18.62 -11.41 3.34
CA TYR A 31 -18.06 -11.30 4.68
C TYR A 31 -18.18 -12.59 5.48
N ARG A 32 -17.23 -12.81 6.39
CA ARG A 32 -17.32 -13.81 7.46
C ARG A 32 -17.14 -13.17 8.82
N THR A 33 -17.85 -13.71 9.81
CA THR A 33 -17.72 -13.26 11.20
C THR A 33 -16.81 -14.21 11.97
N TYR A 34 -15.73 -13.69 12.55
CA TYR A 34 -14.83 -14.43 13.40
C TYR A 34 -14.50 -13.60 14.65
N LYS A 35 -14.65 -14.19 15.85
CA LYS A 35 -14.45 -13.51 17.14
C LYS A 35 -15.18 -12.15 17.23
N SER A 36 -16.46 -12.12 16.84
CA SER A 36 -17.32 -10.93 16.81
C SER A 36 -16.85 -9.79 15.88
N ARG A 37 -15.95 -10.09 14.93
CA ARG A 37 -15.52 -9.15 13.89
C ARG A 37 -15.91 -9.64 12.51
N LYS A 38 -16.34 -8.73 11.65
CA LYS A 38 -16.63 -9.00 10.24
C LYS A 38 -15.36 -8.81 9.42
N TYR A 39 -15.04 -9.81 8.61
CA TYR A 39 -13.93 -9.81 7.67
C TYR A 39 -14.51 -9.90 6.26
N THR A 40 -14.12 -8.98 5.38
CA THR A 40 -14.52 -9.04 3.96
C THR A 40 -13.75 -10.13 3.24
N ILE A 41 -14.42 -10.90 2.38
CA ILE A 41 -13.83 -12.00 1.62
C ILE A 41 -13.68 -11.60 0.16
N GLY A 42 -12.51 -11.88 -0.41
CA GLY A 42 -12.28 -11.77 -1.86
C GLY A 42 -12.38 -10.36 -2.43
N GLN A 43 -12.47 -9.32 -1.59
CA GLN A 43 -12.42 -7.94 -2.05
C GLN A 43 -10.98 -7.51 -2.35
N VAL A 44 -10.81 -6.71 -3.40
CA VAL A 44 -9.53 -6.07 -3.71
C VAL A 44 -9.03 -5.30 -2.48
N GLY A 45 -7.75 -5.47 -2.17
CA GLY A 45 -7.11 -4.94 -0.97
C GLY A 45 -7.20 -5.86 0.25
N SER A 46 -7.88 -7.02 0.15
CA SER A 46 -7.97 -7.93 1.28
C SER A 46 -6.66 -8.68 1.52
N ILE A 47 -6.14 -8.66 2.76
CA ILE A 47 -4.97 -9.45 3.14
C ILE A 47 -5.39 -10.87 3.48
N VAL A 48 -4.69 -11.82 2.87
CA VAL A 48 -4.89 -13.26 3.03
C VAL A 48 -3.58 -13.89 3.50
N LYS A 49 -3.73 -15.08 4.08
CA LYS A 49 -2.66 -15.91 4.60
C LYS A 49 -2.71 -17.30 3.97
N ILE A 50 -1.56 -17.82 3.58
CA ILE A 50 -1.39 -19.15 3.03
C ILE A 50 -0.43 -19.91 3.94
N GLU A 51 -0.85 -21.08 4.43
CA GLU A 51 -0.02 -21.86 5.34
C GLU A 51 0.90 -22.83 4.57
N SER A 52 2.21 -22.66 4.75
CA SER A 52 3.24 -23.50 4.15
C SER A 52 4.11 -24.15 5.23
N GLY A 53 3.54 -25.12 5.97
CA GLY A 53 4.24 -25.78 7.07
C GLY A 53 4.40 -24.86 8.29
N ASP A 54 5.64 -24.55 8.64
CA ASP A 54 6.03 -23.59 9.68
C ASP A 54 6.01 -22.13 9.19
N LEU A 55 5.91 -21.92 7.88
CA LEU A 55 5.78 -20.61 7.26
C LEU A 55 4.32 -20.17 7.08
N LEU A 56 4.07 -18.91 7.37
CA LEU A 56 2.85 -18.19 7.05
C LEU A 56 3.15 -17.20 5.93
N ILE A 57 2.61 -17.42 4.74
CA ILE A 57 2.83 -16.52 3.61
C ILE A 57 1.66 -15.54 3.55
N PHE A 58 1.96 -14.25 3.48
CA PHE A 58 0.95 -13.19 3.43
C PHE A 58 0.92 -12.53 2.05
N GLY A 59 -0.29 -12.27 1.58
CA GLY A 59 -0.53 -11.60 0.30
C GLY A 59 -1.76 -10.71 0.34
N ILE A 60 -1.88 -9.85 -0.66
CA ILE A 60 -3.01 -8.96 -0.87
C ILE A 60 -3.79 -9.38 -2.10
N VAL A 61 -5.12 -9.44 -2.00
CA VAL A 61 -5.99 -9.71 -3.14
C VAL A 61 -6.00 -8.49 -4.05
N ILE A 62 -5.60 -8.66 -5.31
CA ILE A 62 -5.51 -7.58 -6.31
C ILE A 62 -6.62 -7.66 -7.36
N SER A 63 -7.21 -8.84 -7.57
CA SER A 63 -8.31 -9.03 -8.51
C SER A 63 -9.23 -10.16 -8.05
N LEU A 64 -10.53 -10.04 -8.37
CA LEU A 64 -11.53 -11.08 -8.24
C LEU A 64 -12.17 -11.27 -9.62
N ARG A 65 -12.25 -12.51 -10.09
CA ARG A 65 -12.85 -12.89 -11.37
C ARG A 65 -13.86 -14.02 -11.13
N MET A 66 -14.91 -14.04 -11.93
CA MET A 66 -15.86 -15.14 -11.96
C MET A 66 -15.81 -15.74 -13.36
N GLU A 67 -15.57 -17.03 -13.44
CA GLU A 67 -15.69 -17.78 -14.69
C GLU A 67 -17.10 -18.33 -14.78
N GLU A 68 -17.85 -17.84 -15.77
CA GLU A 68 -19.13 -18.43 -16.15
C GLU A 68 -18.83 -19.72 -16.89
N THR A 69 -19.26 -20.86 -16.33
CA THR A 69 -19.12 -22.14 -17.02
C THR A 69 -20.17 -22.16 -18.14
N ASP A 70 -19.73 -22.08 -19.40
CA ASP A 70 -20.63 -22.14 -20.56
C ASP A 70 -21.54 -23.37 -20.47
N SER A 71 -22.85 -23.13 -20.38
CA SER A 71 -23.91 -24.12 -20.24
C SER A 71 -24.19 -24.90 -21.53
N THR A 72 -23.17 -25.26 -22.32
CA THR A 72 -23.34 -25.93 -23.62
C THR A 72 -23.19 -27.45 -23.60
N GLN A 73 -22.88 -28.09 -22.46
CA GLN A 73 -22.87 -29.57 -22.35
C GLN A 73 -23.36 -30.14 -21.00
N ALA A 74 -24.58 -29.81 -20.58
CA ALA A 74 -25.20 -30.46 -19.42
C ALA A 74 -26.61 -30.99 -19.73
N ASN A 75 -26.71 -31.94 -20.66
CA ASN A 75 -27.79 -32.92 -20.59
C ASN A 75 -27.37 -34.01 -19.60
N THR A 76 -28.30 -34.38 -18.71
CA THR A 76 -28.22 -35.47 -17.72
C THR A 76 -27.31 -35.26 -16.50
N THR A 77 -27.92 -34.64 -15.48
CA THR A 77 -27.84 -34.86 -14.02
C THR A 77 -27.63 -33.55 -13.28
N GLY A 78 -28.58 -33.22 -12.38
CA GLY A 78 -28.73 -31.92 -11.71
C GLY A 78 -27.55 -31.51 -10.82
N ARG A 79 -26.44 -31.09 -11.44
CA ARG A 79 -25.31 -30.46 -10.77
C ARG A 79 -25.58 -28.96 -10.70
N THR A 80 -25.55 -28.43 -9.48
CA THR A 80 -25.60 -27.00 -9.19
C THR A 80 -24.52 -26.30 -10.00
N GLU A 81 -24.91 -25.35 -10.84
CA GLU A 81 -24.03 -24.46 -11.59
C GLU A 81 -23.25 -23.59 -10.60
N SER A 82 -22.09 -24.07 -10.14
CA SER A 82 -21.19 -23.28 -9.31
C SER A 82 -20.20 -22.58 -10.24
N SER A 83 -20.43 -21.30 -10.52
CA SER A 83 -19.42 -20.47 -11.18
C SER A 83 -18.14 -20.45 -10.34
N ALA A 84 -17.00 -20.73 -10.97
CA ALA A 84 -15.73 -20.72 -10.27
C ALA A 84 -15.33 -19.25 -10.02
N LYS A 85 -15.03 -18.91 -8.76
CA LYS A 85 -14.56 -17.56 -8.39
C LYS A 85 -13.05 -17.63 -8.15
N TRP A 86 -12.28 -16.89 -8.94
CA TRP A 86 -10.83 -16.83 -8.83
C TRP A 86 -10.38 -15.50 -8.23
N ILE A 87 -9.43 -15.58 -7.32
CA ILE A 87 -8.74 -14.43 -6.74
C ILE A 87 -7.29 -14.42 -7.19
N GLU A 88 -6.81 -13.23 -7.47
CA GLU A 88 -5.40 -12.99 -7.75
C GLU A 88 -4.77 -12.35 -6.51
N ILE A 89 -3.67 -12.91 -6.06
CA ILE A 89 -3.01 -12.55 -4.80
C ILE A 89 -1.56 -12.15 -5.12
N GLU A 90 -1.17 -10.95 -4.68
CA GLU A 90 0.21 -10.51 -4.69
C GLU A 90 0.83 -10.76 -3.30
N LEU A 91 1.86 -11.59 -3.26
CA LEU A 91 2.56 -11.95 -2.04
C LEU A 91 3.55 -10.84 -1.64
N PHE A 92 3.54 -10.42 -0.37
CA PHE A 92 4.38 -9.30 0.08
C PHE A 92 5.26 -9.62 1.31
N GLY A 93 5.02 -10.75 1.97
CA GLY A 93 5.73 -11.07 3.20
C GLY A 93 5.53 -12.50 3.67
N GLN A 94 6.37 -12.92 4.59
CA GLN A 94 6.29 -14.23 5.23
C GLN A 94 6.46 -14.09 6.75
N GLY A 95 5.89 -15.04 7.48
CA GLY A 95 5.98 -15.15 8.92
C GLY A 95 6.52 -16.52 9.33
N HIS A 96 7.59 -16.55 10.09
CA HIS A 96 8.10 -17.78 10.71
C HIS A 96 7.39 -18.00 12.03
N LYS A 97 6.65 -19.12 12.18
CA LYS A 97 5.97 -19.44 13.43
C LYS A 97 6.98 -19.60 14.56
N THR A 98 6.73 -18.90 15.66
CA THR A 98 7.56 -18.92 16.89
C THR A 98 6.87 -19.66 18.04
N GLY A 99 5.60 -20.01 17.86
CA GLY A 99 4.81 -20.68 18.88
C GLY A 99 3.51 -21.26 18.31
N LEU A 100 2.59 -21.63 19.21
CA LEU A 100 1.32 -22.27 18.87
C LEU A 100 0.16 -21.26 18.73
N GLY A 101 0.37 -20.01 19.17
CA GLY A 101 -0.63 -18.95 19.07
C GLY A 101 -0.86 -18.48 17.64
N GLU A 102 -2.09 -18.05 17.33
CA GLU A 102 -2.48 -17.57 15.99
C GLU A 102 -1.60 -16.42 15.46
N ALA A 103 -1.06 -15.59 16.35
CA ALA A 103 -0.23 -14.42 16.01
C ALA A 103 1.19 -14.49 16.62
N GLU A 104 1.70 -15.69 16.86
CA GLU A 104 3.06 -15.95 17.35
C GLU A 104 4.01 -16.26 16.19
N PHE A 105 4.40 -15.23 15.45
CA PHE A 105 5.35 -15.35 14.35
C PHE A 105 6.28 -14.13 14.27
N HIS A 106 7.46 -14.34 13.68
CA HIS A 106 8.35 -13.27 13.25
C HIS A 106 8.04 -12.91 11.80
N PHE A 107 7.61 -11.68 11.54
CA PHE A 107 7.24 -11.22 10.20
C PHE A 107 8.43 -10.61 9.47
N GLU A 108 8.62 -11.02 8.24
CA GLU A 108 9.62 -10.49 7.32
C GLU A 108 8.95 -10.01 6.03
N ARG A 109 9.41 -8.87 5.52
CA ARG A 109 9.00 -8.36 4.21
C ARG A 109 9.70 -9.16 3.11
N GLY A 110 8.99 -9.40 2.02
CA GLY A 110 9.44 -10.29 0.96
C GLY A 110 9.15 -11.75 1.27
N ILE A 111 9.35 -12.59 0.27
CA ILE A 111 9.10 -14.03 0.34
C ILE A 111 10.35 -14.77 -0.12
N SER A 112 10.78 -15.75 0.67
CA SER A 112 11.88 -16.66 0.29
C SER A 112 11.35 -18.00 -0.21
N THR A 113 10.08 -18.31 0.06
CA THR A 113 9.47 -19.58 -0.32
C THR A 113 8.06 -19.34 -0.81
N TYR A 114 7.78 -19.87 -1.99
CA TYR A 114 6.47 -19.77 -2.63
C TYR A 114 5.54 -20.89 -2.15
N PRO A 115 4.22 -20.63 -2.01
CA PRO A 115 3.28 -21.67 -1.66
C PRO A 115 3.20 -22.73 -2.78
N LEU A 116 2.76 -23.94 -2.44
CA LEU A 116 2.45 -24.95 -3.44
C LEU A 116 0.97 -24.84 -3.88
N PRO A 117 0.65 -25.23 -5.13
CA PRO A 117 -0.73 -25.50 -5.51
C PRO A 117 -1.42 -26.47 -4.55
N GLY A 118 -2.71 -26.26 -4.32
CA GLY A 118 -3.54 -27.01 -3.38
C GLY A 118 -3.49 -26.52 -1.93
N ARG A 119 -2.58 -25.58 -1.57
CA ARG A 119 -2.54 -25.02 -0.21
C ARG A 119 -3.77 -24.19 0.10
N ALA A 120 -4.26 -24.28 1.32
CA ALA A 120 -5.44 -23.53 1.76
C ALA A 120 -5.11 -22.04 1.93
N ILE A 121 -6.07 -21.21 1.54
CA ILE A 121 -6.03 -19.75 1.68
C ILE A 121 -6.98 -19.36 2.80
N TYR A 122 -6.50 -18.54 3.72
CA TYR A 122 -7.22 -18.04 4.88
C TYR A 122 -7.27 -16.52 4.86
N LEU A 123 -8.30 -15.94 5.47
CA LEU A 123 -8.29 -14.52 5.80
C LEU A 123 -7.25 -14.24 6.90
N ALA A 124 -6.52 -13.13 6.78
CA ALA A 124 -5.67 -12.66 7.86
C ALA A 124 -6.53 -12.09 9.00
N THR A 125 -6.30 -12.59 10.21
CA THR A 125 -6.95 -12.08 11.43
C THR A 125 -6.39 -10.72 11.81
N VAL A 126 -7.18 -9.93 12.54
CA VAL A 126 -6.70 -8.63 13.04
C VAL A 126 -5.47 -8.79 13.95
N GLU A 127 -5.38 -9.89 14.71
CA GLU A 127 -4.23 -10.20 15.56
C GLU A 127 -2.95 -10.44 14.74
N GLU A 128 -3.05 -11.14 13.61
CA GLU A 128 -1.93 -11.29 12.65
C GLU A 128 -1.59 -9.96 11.96
N LEU A 129 -2.61 -9.19 11.56
CA LEU A 129 -2.39 -7.86 10.99
C LEU A 129 -1.67 -6.93 11.98
N ARG A 130 -2.00 -7.00 13.28
CA ARG A 130 -1.29 -6.23 14.32
C ARG A 130 0.20 -6.55 14.38
N ARG A 131 0.58 -7.80 14.12
CA ARG A 131 2.00 -8.22 14.03
C ARG A 131 2.66 -7.69 12.75
N ILE A 132 1.99 -7.82 11.61
CA ILE A 132 2.51 -7.38 10.30
C ILE A 132 2.75 -5.86 10.25
N TYR A 133 1.83 -5.09 10.85
CA TYR A 133 1.87 -3.62 10.89
C TYR A 133 2.35 -3.08 12.25
N ALA A 134 3.00 -3.91 13.06
CA ALA A 134 3.57 -3.46 14.33
C ALA A 134 4.54 -2.29 14.07
N LYS A 135 4.48 -1.27 14.93
CA LYS A 135 5.43 -0.14 14.85
C LYS A 135 6.85 -0.69 14.98
N PRO A 136 7.72 -0.51 13.97
CA PRO A 136 9.09 -0.97 14.06
C PRO A 136 9.87 -0.13 15.08
N ASP A 137 10.94 -0.69 15.63
CA ASP A 137 11.88 0.03 16.50
C ASP A 137 12.84 0.90 15.68
N LYS A 138 12.26 1.84 14.92
CA LYS A 138 12.93 2.78 14.02
C LYS A 138 12.15 4.10 13.98
N PRO A 139 12.77 5.22 13.58
CA PRO A 139 12.06 6.47 13.36
C PRO A 139 10.92 6.30 12.35
N THR A 140 9.70 6.61 12.76
CA THR A 140 8.50 6.45 11.93
C THR A 140 7.54 7.61 12.06
N ILE A 141 6.74 7.86 11.03
CA ILE A 141 5.54 8.69 11.08
C ILE A 141 4.28 7.84 10.91
N LYS A 142 3.21 8.16 11.64
CA LYS A 142 1.91 7.52 11.47
C LYS A 142 1.16 8.21 10.33
N VAL A 143 0.68 7.46 9.35
CA VAL A 143 0.01 8.03 8.15
C VAL A 143 -1.45 7.63 8.01
N GLY A 144 -1.94 6.69 8.82
CA GLY A 144 -3.32 6.24 8.70
C GLY A 144 -3.58 4.95 9.45
N SER A 145 -4.53 4.16 8.96
CA SER A 145 -4.87 2.85 9.51
C SER A 145 -5.18 1.82 8.43
N VAL A 146 -4.97 0.55 8.74
CA VAL A 146 -5.25 -0.56 7.82
C VAL A 146 -6.76 -0.64 7.55
N ALA A 147 -7.16 -0.65 6.28
CA ALA A 147 -8.58 -0.65 5.89
C ALA A 147 -9.39 -1.81 6.50
N GLN A 148 -8.78 -3.00 6.56
CA GLN A 148 -9.40 -4.22 7.11
C GLN A 148 -9.42 -4.26 8.65
N ALA A 149 -8.60 -3.44 9.31
CA ALA A 149 -8.45 -3.42 10.76
C ALA A 149 -8.55 -1.98 11.25
N ARG A 150 -9.78 -1.48 11.35
CA ARG A 150 -10.04 -0.12 11.87
C ARG A 150 -9.31 0.09 13.19
N GLY A 151 -8.54 1.17 13.27
CA GLY A 151 -7.75 1.54 14.45
C GLY A 151 -6.36 0.92 14.52
N LEU A 152 -5.97 0.00 13.63
CA LEU A 152 -4.59 -0.46 13.52
C LEU A 152 -3.76 0.58 12.75
N PRO A 153 -2.85 1.33 13.41
CA PRO A 153 -2.10 2.39 12.75
C PRO A 153 -1.14 1.83 11.69
N VAL A 154 -0.97 2.58 10.61
CA VAL A 154 0.10 2.35 9.62
C VAL A 154 1.18 3.38 9.83
N HIS A 155 2.41 2.88 9.91
CA HIS A 155 3.62 3.67 10.09
C HIS A 155 4.51 3.58 8.84
N LEU A 156 5.08 4.71 8.43
CA LEU A 156 6.13 4.77 7.42
C LEU A 156 7.47 5.03 8.11
N LEU A 157 8.53 4.38 7.63
CA LEU A 157 9.89 4.62 8.10
C LEU A 157 10.37 5.99 7.62
N THR A 158 10.59 6.93 8.53
CA THR A 158 10.89 8.32 8.20
C THR A 158 12.20 8.45 7.43
N ASN A 159 13.25 7.78 7.88
CA ASN A 159 14.57 7.84 7.23
C ASN A 159 14.55 7.26 5.82
N GLU A 160 13.78 6.18 5.60
CA GLU A 160 13.65 5.57 4.27
C GLU A 160 12.86 6.48 3.32
N LEU A 161 11.77 7.08 3.83
CA LEU A 161 10.93 8.00 3.06
C LEU A 161 11.72 9.26 2.63
N LEU A 162 12.39 9.91 3.57
CA LEU A 162 13.07 11.19 3.31
C LEU A 162 14.47 11.01 2.71
N GLY A 163 15.16 9.90 3.01
CA GLY A 163 16.54 9.67 2.58
C GLY A 163 16.70 9.07 1.18
N LYS A 164 15.65 8.46 0.60
CA LYS A 164 15.73 7.79 -0.71
C LYS A 164 14.96 8.48 -1.83
N HIS A 165 14.38 9.64 -1.53
CA HIS A 165 13.35 10.29 -2.34
C HIS A 165 12.12 9.38 -2.53
N PHE A 166 10.96 9.99 -2.77
CA PHE A 166 9.74 9.26 -3.03
C PHE A 166 8.83 10.06 -3.94
N ALA A 167 7.87 9.35 -4.56
CA ALA A 167 6.86 9.96 -5.41
C ALA A 167 5.46 9.56 -4.91
N ILE A 168 4.55 10.53 -4.87
CA ILE A 168 3.12 10.30 -4.66
C ILE A 168 2.45 10.37 -6.03
N LEU A 169 1.97 9.23 -6.51
CA LEU A 169 1.37 9.08 -7.82
C LEU A 169 -0.13 8.82 -7.68
N GLY A 170 -0.92 9.34 -8.62
CA GLY A 170 -2.36 9.12 -8.63
C GLY A 170 -3.07 9.91 -9.73
N THR A 171 -4.23 9.44 -10.14
CA THR A 171 -5.07 10.16 -11.12
C THR A 171 -5.69 11.42 -10.50
N THR A 172 -6.28 12.29 -11.31
CA THR A 172 -7.03 13.45 -10.80
C THR A 172 -8.17 12.97 -9.89
N GLY A 173 -8.32 13.59 -8.71
CA GLY A 173 -9.33 13.18 -7.72
C GLY A 173 -8.97 11.99 -6.83
N SER A 174 -7.82 11.32 -7.05
CA SER A 174 -7.38 10.18 -6.21
C SER A 174 -6.86 10.56 -4.81
N GLY A 175 -6.79 11.85 -4.50
CA GLY A 175 -6.33 12.33 -3.20
C GLY A 175 -4.83 12.60 -3.09
N LYS A 176 -4.10 12.81 -4.21
CA LYS A 176 -2.66 13.18 -4.20
C LYS A 176 -2.34 14.35 -3.25
N SER A 177 -3.01 15.50 -3.42
CA SER A 177 -2.75 16.68 -2.59
C SER A 177 -3.12 16.44 -1.12
N CYS A 178 -4.16 15.63 -0.87
CA CYS A 178 -4.52 15.20 0.49
C CYS A 178 -3.42 14.31 1.10
N ALA A 179 -2.85 13.37 0.33
CA ALA A 179 -1.77 12.52 0.78
C ALA A 179 -0.47 13.31 1.07
N VAL A 180 -0.14 14.30 0.23
CA VAL A 180 0.97 15.23 0.48
C VAL A 180 0.73 15.98 1.79
N ALA A 181 -0.45 16.59 1.95
CA ALA A 181 -0.76 17.37 3.15
C ALA A 181 -0.72 16.50 4.42
N LEU A 182 -1.27 15.29 4.36
CA LEU A 182 -1.26 14.31 5.45
C LEU A 182 0.17 13.93 5.85
N LEU A 183 1.05 13.66 4.88
CA LEU A 183 2.45 13.33 5.14
C LEU A 183 3.18 14.48 5.81
N ILE A 184 3.02 15.71 5.30
CA ILE A 184 3.64 16.90 5.88
C ILE A 184 3.14 17.13 7.32
N HIS A 185 1.83 17.04 7.57
CA HIS A 185 1.29 17.13 8.93
C HIS A 185 1.88 16.06 9.85
N SER A 186 1.94 14.81 9.38
CA SER A 186 2.49 13.70 10.15
C SER A 186 3.97 13.88 10.48
N ILE A 187 4.74 14.51 9.57
CA ILE A 187 6.16 14.82 9.79
C ILE A 187 6.30 15.94 10.81
N ILE A 188 5.57 17.05 10.66
CA ILE A 188 5.67 18.20 11.58
C ILE A 188 5.21 17.82 13.00
N GLU A 189 4.17 16.98 13.11
CA GLU A 189 3.67 16.51 14.42
C GLU A 189 4.68 15.63 15.15
N GLU A 190 5.35 14.71 14.46
CA GLU A 190 6.36 13.82 15.07
C GLU A 190 7.72 14.53 15.25
N TYR A 191 8.05 15.48 14.36
CA TYR A 191 9.32 16.20 14.33
C TYR A 191 9.08 17.73 14.25
N PRO A 192 8.82 18.41 15.38
CA PRO A 192 8.47 19.84 15.41
C PRO A 192 9.55 20.79 14.85
N HIS A 193 10.79 20.31 14.72
CA HIS A 193 11.92 21.05 14.17
C HIS A 193 12.25 20.67 12.71
N SER A 194 11.35 19.97 12.02
CA SER A 194 11.53 19.66 10.60
C SER A 194 11.42 20.92 9.73
N HIS A 195 12.35 21.11 8.81
CA HIS A 195 12.28 22.16 7.79
C HIS A 195 11.82 21.56 6.47
N ILE A 196 10.70 22.05 5.94
CA ILE A 196 10.09 21.56 4.70
C ILE A 196 9.91 22.76 3.77
N ILE A 197 10.46 22.67 2.57
CA ILE A 197 10.19 23.62 1.48
C ILE A 197 9.18 22.95 0.56
N LEU A 198 8.01 23.57 0.41
CA LEU A 198 6.95 23.10 -0.47
C LEU A 198 6.83 24.05 -1.67
N LEU A 199 7.11 23.52 -2.86
CA LEU A 199 6.88 24.25 -4.11
C LEU A 199 5.43 24.02 -4.54
N ASP A 200 4.61 25.07 -4.45
CA ASP A 200 3.17 25.01 -4.70
C ASP A 200 2.77 25.87 -5.92
N PRO A 201 2.95 25.36 -7.15
CA PRO A 201 2.64 26.12 -8.38
C PRO A 201 1.14 26.42 -8.56
N HIS A 202 0.26 25.72 -7.84
CA HIS A 202 -1.18 25.86 -7.95
C HIS A 202 -1.82 26.58 -6.74
N ASN A 203 -1.03 26.93 -5.73
CA ASN A 203 -1.46 27.60 -4.51
C ASN A 203 -2.58 26.83 -3.75
N GLU A 204 -2.45 25.52 -3.67
CA GLU A 204 -3.44 24.62 -3.06
C GLU A 204 -3.18 24.34 -1.58
N TYR A 205 -1.93 24.44 -1.11
CA TYR A 205 -1.51 23.89 0.18
C TYR A 205 -1.49 24.89 1.33
N TYR A 206 -1.38 26.19 1.08
CA TYR A 206 -1.24 27.19 2.14
C TYR A 206 -2.37 27.11 3.18
N ARG A 207 -3.60 26.84 2.74
CA ARG A 207 -4.78 26.68 3.62
C ARG A 207 -4.70 25.46 4.53
N ALA A 208 -3.91 24.46 4.17
CA ALA A 208 -3.73 23.26 4.97
C ALA A 208 -2.77 23.48 6.16
N PHE A 209 -2.01 24.59 6.18
CA PHE A 209 -0.96 24.86 7.17
C PHE A 209 -0.99 26.29 7.74
N PRO A 210 -2.13 26.81 8.20
CA PRO A 210 -2.30 28.24 8.51
C PRO A 210 -1.35 28.79 9.60
N GLU A 211 -0.98 27.96 10.59
CA GLU A 211 -0.11 28.36 11.70
C GLU A 211 1.29 27.71 11.63
N LYS A 212 1.53 26.90 10.59
CA LYS A 212 2.73 26.05 10.46
C LYS A 212 3.56 26.36 9.23
N ALA A 213 3.09 27.23 8.33
CA ALA A 213 3.77 27.58 7.10
C ALA A 213 4.01 29.09 6.99
N GLU A 214 5.19 29.43 6.52
CA GLU A 214 5.52 30.75 6.01
C GLU A 214 5.34 30.74 4.49
N ILE A 215 4.58 31.71 3.96
CA ILE A 215 4.33 31.81 2.52
C ILE A 215 5.34 32.75 1.93
N ILE A 216 6.13 32.24 0.98
CA ILE A 216 7.07 33.04 0.19
C ILE A 216 6.58 33.00 -1.25
N ASP A 217 6.21 34.17 -1.78
CA ASP A 217 5.81 34.36 -3.16
C ASP A 217 6.91 35.13 -3.94
N PRO A 218 6.86 35.16 -5.28
CA PRO A 218 7.86 35.89 -6.06
C PRO A 218 7.95 37.39 -5.76
N THR A 219 6.95 37.98 -5.09
CA THR A 219 6.96 39.40 -4.72
C THR A 219 7.59 39.67 -3.36
N SER A 220 7.69 38.64 -2.51
CA SER A 220 8.26 38.68 -1.17
C SER A 220 9.61 37.97 -1.07
N LEU A 221 9.98 37.19 -2.09
CA LEU A 221 11.24 36.46 -2.12
C LEU A 221 12.43 37.40 -2.32
N GLU A 222 13.15 37.67 -1.24
CA GLU A 222 14.44 38.35 -1.28
C GLU A 222 15.58 37.34 -1.30
N ILE A 223 16.25 37.19 -2.46
CA ILE A 223 17.45 36.35 -2.59
C ILE A 223 18.68 37.26 -2.52
N PRO A 224 19.55 37.11 -1.51
CA PRO A 224 20.79 37.86 -1.48
C PRO A 224 21.69 37.51 -2.66
N HIS A 225 22.27 38.51 -3.32
CA HIS A 225 23.08 38.30 -4.53
C HIS A 225 24.27 37.34 -4.34
N TRP A 226 24.80 37.22 -3.12
CA TRP A 226 25.89 36.30 -2.80
C TRP A 226 25.48 34.82 -2.80
N LEU A 227 24.17 34.50 -2.81
CA LEU A 227 23.67 33.14 -2.95
C LEU A 227 23.74 32.65 -4.40
N LEU A 228 23.79 33.57 -5.36
CA LEU A 228 23.83 33.25 -6.78
C LEU A 228 25.26 32.93 -7.21
N THR A 229 25.39 31.92 -8.06
CA THR A 229 26.62 31.69 -8.82
C THR A 229 26.86 32.81 -9.83
N LEU A 230 28.07 32.90 -10.38
CA LEU A 230 28.37 33.86 -11.46
C LEU A 230 27.46 33.63 -12.68
N GLU A 231 27.20 32.36 -13.03
CA GLU A 231 26.35 31.99 -14.17
C GLU A 231 24.90 32.44 -13.95
N GLU A 232 24.32 32.17 -12.78
CA GLU A 232 22.96 32.61 -12.41
C GLU A 232 22.86 34.14 -12.35
N SER A 233 23.91 34.80 -11.83
CA SER A 233 23.97 36.27 -11.80
C SER A 233 23.97 36.86 -13.20
N ILE A 234 24.77 36.30 -14.13
CA ILE A 234 24.78 36.71 -15.53
C ILE A 234 23.41 36.48 -16.18
N GLU A 235 22.78 35.31 -15.99
CA GLU A 235 21.46 35.01 -16.54
C GLU A 235 20.38 35.99 -16.01
N LEU A 236 20.44 36.35 -14.72
CA LEU A 236 19.50 37.27 -14.09
C LEU A 236 19.67 38.72 -14.56
N PHE A 237 20.91 39.23 -14.62
CA PHE A 237 21.17 40.66 -14.90
C PHE A 237 21.28 40.98 -16.39
N ILE A 238 21.85 40.08 -17.19
CA ILE A 238 22.10 40.30 -18.62
C ILE A 238 20.97 39.69 -19.46
N GLY A 239 20.22 38.74 -18.91
CA GLY A 239 19.21 37.97 -19.62
C GLY A 239 19.85 36.96 -20.59
N ARG A 240 19.03 36.06 -21.15
CA ARG A 240 19.48 35.20 -22.25
C ARG A 240 19.68 36.08 -23.48
N THR A 241 20.93 36.35 -23.84
CA THR A 241 21.25 36.92 -25.15
C THR A 241 20.80 35.93 -26.23
N GLU A 242 20.25 36.42 -27.35
CA GLU A 242 19.72 35.58 -28.45
C GLU A 242 20.71 34.50 -28.95
N HIS A 243 22.01 34.66 -28.70
CA HIS A 243 23.05 33.69 -29.05
C HIS A 243 23.10 32.42 -28.17
N ALA A 244 22.51 32.44 -26.97
CA ALA A 244 22.45 31.26 -26.10
C ALA A 244 21.33 30.27 -26.48
N ALA A 245 20.31 30.73 -27.22
CA ALA A 245 19.20 29.89 -27.69
C ALA A 245 19.63 28.87 -28.77
N THR A 246 20.76 29.09 -29.44
CA THR A 246 21.24 28.24 -30.54
C THR A 246 22.04 27.02 -30.08
N ARG A 247 22.31 26.85 -28.77
CA ARG A 247 23.13 25.73 -28.25
C ARG A 247 22.35 24.59 -27.59
N GLN A 248 21.02 24.65 -27.50
CA GLN A 248 20.19 23.54 -27.00
C GLN A 248 19.58 22.65 -28.09
N THR A 249 19.97 22.84 -29.35
CA THR A 249 19.63 21.95 -30.46
C THR A 249 20.91 21.51 -31.17
N ASN A 250 21.66 20.61 -30.54
CA ASN A 250 22.53 19.60 -31.16
C ASN A 250 23.06 18.63 -30.10
#